data_AF-A0A410V0L0-F1
#
_entry.id   AF-A0A410V0L0-F1
#
_cell.length_a   1.000
_cell.length_b   1.000
_cell.length_c   1.000
_cell.angle_alpha   90.00
_cell.angle_beta   90.00
_cell.angle_gamma   90.00
#
_symmetry.space_group_name_H-M   'P 1'
#
loop_
_entity.id
_entity.type
_entity.pdbx_description
1 polymer ?
#
loop_
_entity_poly.entity_id
_entity_poly.type
_entity_poly.pdbx_seq_one_letter_code
_entity_poly.pdbx_strand_id
1 'polypeptide(L)'
;MNDFVRSALAAIIVILAAVWAVALLTQTPPAHAAAVALLIGAGLTTYVLRKVPTAQGAPAFAFRDYDRFAALAIALGGGVVVAIALIWILYLVTSVRTTDTVRTIVGLPLIVVLGVTVLLIVIGLVAFSFKAIKLANPKEALGLPSGSVRAIIALMLLVVFSIMSIFLYNSLSVPPLRTLEHVTQSGLDDMSARVMIIRKQPEPAPASAAGAAAVYTVTFQEANGPAGDLAKQLIVMLGTLVTAVASFYFGASNVVSAQKALAGARAEANNGKMGGNGGDDGGGGGGGSPGGAEASGTPSNLLKLTAFHADVLTIPERINRAFLGHGMFLEYGPLRTLDRYATYGGGTATTLEEKAARFVKAMQDMHIASVWIQLFTASGTLDNGNGGTRELVAALKQANIACAGWGYCYSQNAATDGDLAKQLCNKYGIDAFIADVEPGNPVHGQPDQWQTQPFKNLMASLKSTFGKDNLGMSTFGNLNGHPDATAIYRLAIDDVSFFAPQIYWYKKTPVAYAKLCVDSFRQSGIGNPIIATVQSYWDADSSFPQASAEAQVKQFIGGYSDWGNIIGLNWYHAGHQNTVGSGAMSDDMITAIAAGRLDQKPYASPVPSETEALTA
;
A
#
# COMPACT_ATOMS: atom_id res chain seq x y z
N MET A 1 -22.56 -57.69 -29.13
CA MET A 1 -23.12 -56.37 -28.77
C MET A 1 -24.61 -56.57 -28.58
N ASN A 2 -25.07 -56.65 -27.33
CA ASN A 2 -26.43 -57.08 -27.00
C ASN A 2 -27.48 -56.14 -27.59
N ASP A 3 -28.62 -56.70 -28.00
CA ASP A 3 -29.75 -55.96 -28.58
C ASP A 3 -30.19 -54.78 -27.71
N PHE A 4 -29.99 -54.87 -26.40
CA PHE A 4 -30.18 -53.78 -25.44
C PHE A 4 -29.43 -52.47 -25.81
N VAL A 5 -28.17 -52.56 -26.23
CA VAL A 5 -27.37 -51.37 -26.60
C VAL A 5 -27.86 -50.76 -27.90
N ARG A 6 -28.31 -51.60 -28.85
CA ARG A 6 -28.88 -51.13 -30.13
C ARG A 6 -30.24 -50.45 -29.90
N SER A 7 -31.08 -51.01 -29.03
CA SER A 7 -32.37 -50.43 -28.65
C SER A 7 -32.22 -49.12 -27.88
N ALA A 8 -31.23 -49.02 -26.97
CA ALA A 8 -30.94 -47.78 -26.25
C ALA A 8 -30.44 -46.66 -27.19
N LEU A 9 -29.56 -47.00 -28.15
CA LEU A 9 -29.09 -46.04 -29.17
C LEU A 9 -30.22 -45.57 -30.10
N ALA A 10 -31.09 -46.49 -30.53
CA ALA A 10 -32.25 -46.15 -31.35
C ALA A 10 -33.22 -45.22 -30.60
N ALA A 11 -33.49 -45.49 -29.33
CA ALA A 11 -34.34 -44.64 -28.50
C ALA A 11 -33.76 -43.22 -28.31
N ILE A 12 -32.44 -43.11 -28.09
CA ILE A 12 -31.75 -41.82 -27.97
C ILE A 12 -31.86 -41.03 -29.29
N ILE A 13 -31.63 -41.66 -30.44
CA ILE A 13 -31.73 -41.00 -31.75
C ILE A 13 -33.16 -40.47 -32.00
N VAL A 14 -34.18 -41.25 -31.65
CA VAL A 14 -35.59 -40.84 -31.79
C VAL A 14 -35.94 -39.66 -30.88
N ILE A 15 -35.47 -39.67 -29.62
CA ILE A 15 -35.69 -38.57 -28.68
C ILE A 15 -35.01 -37.28 -29.18
N LEU A 16 -33.79 -37.39 -29.71
CA LEU A 16 -33.05 -36.24 -30.26
C LEU A 16 -33.71 -35.67 -31.52
N ALA A 17 -34.21 -36.54 -32.40
CA ALA A 17 -34.96 -36.11 -33.59
C ALA A 17 -36.27 -35.40 -33.21
N ALA A 18 -36.97 -35.86 -32.18
CA ALA A 18 -38.17 -35.22 -31.66
C ALA A 18 -37.87 -33.84 -31.04
N VAL A 19 -36.80 -33.72 -30.25
CA VAL A 19 -36.36 -32.43 -29.69
C VAL A 19 -35.95 -31.44 -30.78
N TRP A 20 -35.27 -31.91 -31.83
CA TRP A 20 -34.91 -31.08 -32.98
C TRP A 20 -36.13 -30.62 -33.78
N ALA A 21 -37.14 -31.47 -33.97
CA ALA A 21 -38.39 -31.11 -34.62
C ALA A 21 -39.18 -30.04 -33.83
N VAL A 22 -39.25 -30.16 -32.49
CA VAL A 22 -39.87 -29.15 -31.61
C VAL A 22 -39.09 -27.83 -31.64
N ALA A 23 -37.76 -27.88 -31.73
CA ALA A 23 -36.94 -26.68 -31.87
C ALA A 23 -37.13 -25.96 -33.21
N LEU A 24 -37.30 -26.69 -34.31
CA LEU A 24 -37.63 -26.13 -35.63
C LEU A 24 -39.01 -25.46 -35.67
N LEU A 25 -39.99 -26.03 -34.97
CA LEU A 25 -41.36 -25.52 -34.93
C LEU A 25 -41.52 -24.25 -34.10
N THR A 26 -40.61 -23.96 -33.17
CA THR A 26 -40.76 -22.83 -32.24
C THR A 26 -40.06 -21.54 -32.68
N GLN A 27 -39.24 -21.55 -33.76
CA GLN A 27 -38.50 -20.39 -34.32
C GLN A 27 -37.83 -19.45 -33.31
N THR A 28 -37.55 -19.91 -32.09
CA THR A 28 -36.86 -19.10 -31.09
C THR A 28 -35.38 -19.51 -31.10
N PRO A 29 -34.44 -18.55 -31.21
CA PRO A 29 -33.00 -18.81 -31.20
C PRO A 29 -32.50 -19.82 -30.15
N PRO A 30 -33.04 -19.87 -28.90
CA PRO A 30 -32.55 -20.80 -27.90
C PRO A 30 -32.90 -22.28 -28.15
N ALA A 31 -33.98 -22.59 -28.86
CA ALA A 31 -34.35 -23.99 -29.12
C ALA A 31 -33.35 -24.67 -30.07
N HIS A 32 -32.77 -23.91 -31.01
CA HIS A 32 -31.72 -24.40 -31.90
C HIS A 32 -30.42 -24.71 -31.16
N ALA A 33 -30.02 -23.89 -30.18
CA ALA A 33 -28.81 -24.12 -29.39
C ALA A 33 -28.90 -25.40 -28.54
N ALA A 34 -30.05 -25.64 -27.90
CA ALA A 34 -30.28 -26.85 -27.12
C ALA A 34 -30.29 -28.12 -28.00
N ALA A 35 -30.93 -28.04 -29.17
CA ALA A 35 -30.98 -29.16 -30.11
C ALA A 35 -29.60 -29.48 -30.71
N VAL A 36 -28.81 -28.47 -31.08
CA VAL A 36 -27.43 -28.64 -31.58
C VAL A 36 -26.53 -29.28 -30.54
N ALA A 37 -26.65 -28.89 -29.27
CA ALA A 37 -25.83 -29.47 -28.22
C ALA A 37 -26.17 -30.92 -27.87
N LEU A 38 -27.46 -31.24 -27.86
CA LEU A 38 -27.93 -32.60 -27.71
C LEU A 38 -27.43 -33.49 -28.86
N LEU A 39 -27.40 -32.95 -30.09
CA LEU A 39 -26.82 -33.63 -31.26
C LEU A 39 -25.29 -33.78 -31.16
N ILE A 40 -24.56 -32.78 -30.66
CA ILE A 40 -23.11 -32.87 -30.43
C ILE A 40 -22.80 -33.89 -29.35
N GLY A 41 -23.51 -33.86 -28.21
CA GLY A 41 -23.34 -34.82 -27.12
C GLY A 41 -23.64 -36.25 -27.54
N ALA A 42 -24.70 -36.46 -28.30
CA ALA A 42 -25.05 -37.77 -28.86
C ALA A 42 -24.08 -38.23 -29.95
N GLY A 43 -23.60 -37.30 -30.79
CA GLY A 43 -22.58 -37.55 -31.81
C GLY A 43 -21.26 -37.97 -31.19
N LEU A 44 -20.80 -37.27 -30.14
CA LEU A 44 -19.60 -37.62 -29.39
C LEU A 44 -19.75 -39.00 -28.73
N THR A 45 -20.88 -39.24 -28.06
CA THR A 45 -21.17 -40.53 -27.40
C THR A 45 -21.18 -41.68 -28.42
N THR A 46 -21.78 -41.47 -29.58
CA THR A 46 -21.85 -42.48 -30.66
C THR A 46 -20.48 -42.69 -31.32
N TYR A 47 -19.71 -41.63 -31.55
CA TYR A 47 -18.35 -41.69 -32.07
C TYR A 47 -17.42 -42.49 -31.15
N VAL A 48 -17.53 -42.22 -29.85
CA VAL A 48 -16.83 -42.94 -28.79
C VAL A 48 -17.19 -44.42 -28.79
N LEU A 49 -18.50 -44.75 -28.78
CA LEU A 49 -18.96 -46.13 -28.76
C LEU A 49 -18.55 -46.91 -30.01
N ARG A 50 -18.39 -46.24 -31.17
CA ARG A 50 -17.89 -46.83 -32.42
C ARG A 50 -16.37 -47.06 -32.46
N LYS A 51 -15.59 -46.28 -31.72
CA LYS A 51 -14.12 -46.40 -31.68
C LYS A 51 -13.63 -47.48 -30.72
N VAL A 52 -14.52 -48.09 -29.93
CA VAL A 52 -14.21 -49.30 -29.14
C VAL A 52 -13.95 -50.45 -30.14
N PRO A 53 -12.74 -51.03 -30.20
CA PRO A 53 -12.44 -52.09 -31.14
C PRO A 53 -13.31 -53.32 -30.83
N THR A 54 -14.23 -53.68 -31.74
CA THR A 54 -14.95 -54.95 -31.68
C THR A 54 -14.13 -56.11 -32.26
N ALA A 55 -12.82 -55.95 -32.40
CA ALA A 55 -11.94 -56.95 -32.98
C ALA A 55 -11.90 -58.18 -32.04
N GLN A 56 -12.46 -59.29 -32.50
CA GLN A 56 -12.24 -60.61 -31.92
C GLN A 56 -10.73 -60.84 -31.84
N GLY A 57 -10.18 -60.83 -30.62
CA GLY A 57 -8.76 -61.08 -30.37
C GLY A 57 -7.97 -59.91 -29.75
N ALA A 58 -8.54 -58.71 -29.62
CA ALA A 58 -7.91 -57.67 -28.80
C ALA A 58 -8.08 -58.03 -27.30
N PRO A 59 -7.02 -57.93 -26.47
CA PRO A 59 -7.14 -58.20 -25.04
C PRO A 59 -8.23 -57.32 -24.44
N ALA A 60 -9.11 -57.92 -23.62
CA ALA A 60 -10.25 -57.23 -23.03
C ALA A 60 -9.76 -55.91 -22.43
N PHE A 61 -10.28 -54.80 -22.97
CA PHE A 61 -10.06 -53.47 -22.41
C PHE A 61 -10.36 -53.58 -20.90
N ALA A 62 -9.35 -53.39 -20.05
CA ALA A 62 -9.52 -53.60 -18.63
C ALA A 62 -10.63 -52.65 -18.15
N PHE A 63 -11.60 -53.17 -17.39
CA PHE A 63 -12.75 -52.42 -16.84
C PHE A 63 -12.37 -51.05 -16.25
N ARG A 64 -11.12 -50.93 -15.76
CA ARG A 64 -10.52 -49.74 -15.18
C ARG A 64 -10.38 -48.55 -16.14
N ASP A 65 -10.31 -48.77 -17.45
CA ASP A 65 -10.23 -47.69 -18.44
C ASP A 65 -11.61 -47.18 -18.86
N TYR A 66 -12.66 -48.00 -18.68
CA TYR A 66 -14.05 -47.62 -18.94
C TYR A 66 -14.55 -46.58 -17.93
N ASP A 67 -14.22 -46.72 -16.64
CA ASP A 67 -14.63 -45.76 -15.61
C ASP A 67 -14.05 -44.36 -15.84
N ARG A 68 -12.77 -44.30 -16.25
CA ARG A 68 -12.09 -43.04 -16.60
C ARG A 68 -12.71 -42.39 -17.83
N PHE A 69 -13.07 -43.22 -18.81
CA PHE A 69 -13.69 -42.76 -20.04
C PHE A 69 -15.11 -42.23 -19.79
N ALA A 70 -15.93 -43.00 -19.07
CA ALA A 70 -17.29 -42.63 -18.71
C ALA A 70 -17.31 -41.35 -17.88
N ALA A 71 -16.40 -41.22 -16.92
CA ALA A 71 -16.29 -40.01 -16.12
C ALA A 71 -15.85 -38.78 -16.94
N LEU A 72 -14.91 -38.93 -17.89
CA LEU A 72 -14.54 -37.86 -18.80
C LEU A 72 -15.73 -37.43 -19.68
N ALA A 73 -16.50 -38.40 -20.21
CA ALA A 73 -17.68 -38.13 -21.02
C ALA A 73 -18.79 -37.43 -20.21
N ILE A 74 -19.01 -37.83 -18.95
CA ILE A 74 -19.96 -37.18 -18.03
C ILE A 74 -19.48 -35.76 -17.68
N ALA A 75 -18.19 -35.55 -17.44
CA ALA A 75 -17.65 -34.23 -17.14
C ALA A 75 -17.79 -33.26 -18.33
N LEU A 76 -17.44 -33.71 -19.54
CA LEU A 76 -17.58 -32.92 -20.76
C LEU A 76 -19.05 -32.67 -21.11
N GLY A 77 -19.89 -33.70 -21.04
CA GLY A 77 -21.34 -33.57 -21.28
C GLY A 77 -22.03 -32.65 -20.28
N GLY A 78 -21.71 -32.80 -18.99
CA GLY A 78 -22.20 -31.93 -17.92
C GLY A 78 -21.76 -30.48 -18.10
N GLY A 79 -20.48 -30.24 -18.45
CA GLY A 79 -19.97 -28.90 -18.74
C GLY A 79 -20.69 -28.21 -19.90
N VAL A 80 -20.98 -28.95 -20.98
CA VAL A 80 -21.72 -28.43 -22.14
C VAL A 80 -23.16 -28.05 -21.76
N VAL A 81 -23.88 -28.91 -21.06
CA VAL A 81 -25.26 -28.64 -20.61
C VAL A 81 -25.33 -27.39 -19.75
N VAL A 82 -24.37 -27.23 -18.84
CA VAL A 82 -24.27 -26.06 -17.97
C VAL A 82 -24.01 -24.80 -18.79
N ALA A 83 -23.03 -24.80 -19.69
CA ALA A 83 -22.72 -23.66 -20.53
C ALA A 83 -23.96 -23.16 -21.33
N ILE A 84 -24.78 -24.10 -21.81
CA ILE A 84 -25.98 -23.77 -22.58
C ILE A 84 -27.09 -23.22 -21.70
N ALA A 85 -27.33 -23.82 -20.53
CA ALA A 85 -28.27 -23.27 -19.56
C ALA A 85 -27.92 -21.82 -19.20
N LEU A 86 -26.62 -21.51 -19.11
CA LEU A 86 -26.14 -20.16 -18.82
C LEU A 86 -26.32 -19.20 -19.98
N ILE A 87 -26.01 -19.62 -21.21
CA ILE A 87 -26.27 -18.82 -22.42
C ILE A 87 -27.78 -18.56 -22.55
N TRP A 88 -28.62 -19.53 -22.22
CA TRP A 88 -30.07 -19.40 -22.22
C TRP A 88 -30.57 -18.41 -21.18
N ILE A 89 -30.11 -18.51 -19.93
CA ILE A 89 -30.47 -17.56 -18.87
C ILE A 89 -29.99 -16.16 -19.23
N LEU A 90 -28.75 -16.00 -19.72
CA LEU A 90 -28.22 -14.71 -20.15
C LEU A 90 -29.04 -14.12 -21.29
N TYR A 91 -29.42 -14.94 -22.28
CA TYR A 91 -30.32 -14.54 -23.36
C TYR A 91 -31.68 -14.11 -22.80
N LEU A 92 -32.28 -14.86 -21.88
CA LEU A 92 -33.57 -14.52 -21.28
C LEU A 92 -33.50 -13.19 -20.50
N VAL A 93 -32.44 -12.98 -19.72
CA VAL A 93 -32.19 -11.73 -18.97
C VAL A 93 -31.97 -10.54 -19.91
N THR A 94 -31.28 -10.74 -21.02
CA THR A 94 -30.98 -9.67 -21.98
C THR A 94 -32.12 -9.38 -22.96
N SER A 95 -32.93 -10.38 -23.30
CA SER A 95 -34.00 -10.29 -24.31
C SER A 95 -35.37 -9.91 -23.77
N VAL A 96 -35.65 -10.10 -22.48
CA VAL A 96 -36.91 -9.66 -21.85
C VAL A 96 -36.94 -8.12 -21.87
N ARG A 97 -37.63 -7.56 -22.89
CA ARG A 97 -37.96 -6.14 -23.11
C ARG A 97 -38.92 -5.61 -22.04
N THR A 98 -38.54 -5.69 -20.78
CA THR A 98 -39.26 -5.00 -19.70
C THR A 98 -38.77 -3.57 -19.60
N THR A 99 -39.70 -2.67 -19.32
CA THR A 99 -39.54 -1.22 -19.19
C THR A 99 -38.32 -0.84 -18.32
N ASP A 100 -37.65 0.26 -18.69
CA ASP A 100 -36.26 0.61 -18.30
C ASP A 100 -35.93 0.58 -16.80
N THR A 101 -36.92 0.69 -15.92
CA THR A 101 -36.70 0.75 -14.46
C THR A 101 -36.53 -0.62 -13.81
N VAL A 102 -37.25 -1.66 -14.28
CA VAL A 102 -37.21 -3.00 -13.68
C VAL A 102 -35.91 -3.73 -14.05
N ARG A 103 -35.37 -3.45 -15.25
CA ARG A 103 -34.15 -4.09 -15.77
C ARG A 103 -32.92 -3.79 -14.92
N THR A 104 -32.81 -2.58 -14.39
CA THR A 104 -31.65 -2.15 -13.59
C THR A 104 -31.70 -2.73 -12.17
N ILE A 105 -32.89 -2.78 -11.57
CA ILE A 105 -33.07 -3.22 -10.18
C ILE A 105 -32.94 -4.74 -10.05
N VAL A 106 -33.54 -5.50 -10.99
CA VAL A 106 -33.59 -6.97 -10.90
C VAL A 106 -32.48 -7.63 -11.71
N GLY A 107 -32.08 -7.05 -12.85
CA GLY A 107 -31.14 -7.67 -13.78
C GLY A 107 -29.73 -7.85 -13.21
N LEU A 108 -29.22 -6.85 -12.49
CA LEU A 108 -27.85 -6.88 -11.96
C LEU A 108 -27.66 -7.93 -10.84
N PRO A 109 -28.50 -7.99 -9.80
CA PRO A 109 -28.43 -9.06 -8.79
C PRO A 109 -28.53 -10.47 -9.39
N LEU A 110 -29.39 -10.64 -10.41
CA LEU A 110 -29.58 -11.94 -11.05
C LEU A 110 -28.32 -12.38 -11.82
N ILE A 111 -27.61 -11.44 -12.45
CA ILE A 111 -26.31 -11.71 -13.09
C ILE A 111 -25.27 -12.17 -12.06
N VAL A 112 -25.26 -11.58 -10.85
CA VAL A 112 -24.34 -12.00 -9.78
C VAL A 112 -24.64 -13.42 -9.32
N VAL A 113 -25.92 -13.72 -9.04
CA VAL A 113 -26.36 -15.06 -8.61
C VAL A 113 -26.03 -16.10 -9.68
N LEU A 114 -26.25 -15.75 -10.95
CA LEU A 114 -25.89 -16.60 -12.08
C LEU A 114 -24.38 -16.85 -12.12
N GLY A 115 -23.57 -15.81 -12.01
CA GLY A 115 -22.10 -15.88 -12.00
C GLY A 115 -21.55 -16.78 -10.90
N VAL A 116 -22.05 -16.63 -9.67
CA VAL A 116 -21.69 -17.49 -8.52
C VAL A 116 -22.11 -18.95 -8.78
N THR A 117 -23.30 -19.16 -9.34
CA THR A 117 -23.81 -20.50 -9.67
C THR A 117 -22.92 -21.18 -10.73
N VAL A 118 -22.53 -20.46 -11.79
CA VAL A 118 -21.58 -20.98 -12.81
C VAL A 118 -20.30 -21.45 -12.15
N LEU A 119 -19.73 -20.60 -11.30
CA LEU A 119 -18.46 -20.84 -10.66
C LEU A 119 -18.51 -22.09 -9.78
N LEU A 120 -19.57 -22.25 -8.97
CA LEU A 120 -19.80 -23.45 -8.15
C LEU A 120 -19.90 -24.72 -9.00
N ILE A 121 -20.57 -24.66 -10.15
CA ILE A 121 -20.68 -25.80 -11.07
C ILE A 121 -19.32 -26.16 -11.66
N VAL A 122 -18.53 -25.18 -12.10
CA VAL A 122 -17.18 -25.40 -12.62
C VAL A 122 -16.30 -26.07 -11.57
N ILE A 123 -16.35 -25.61 -10.32
CA ILE A 123 -15.61 -26.22 -9.20
C ILE A 123 -16.05 -27.66 -8.97
N GLY A 124 -17.36 -27.92 -9.00
CA GLY A 124 -17.92 -29.27 -8.88
C GLY A 124 -17.42 -30.21 -9.99
N LEU A 125 -17.35 -29.72 -11.24
CA LEU A 125 -16.83 -30.47 -12.38
C LEU A 125 -15.32 -30.74 -12.25
N VAL A 126 -14.53 -29.78 -11.75
CA VAL A 126 -13.10 -29.99 -11.48
C VAL A 126 -12.89 -31.04 -10.40
N ALA A 127 -13.60 -30.93 -9.27
CA ALA A 127 -13.55 -31.90 -8.17
C ALA A 127 -13.94 -33.31 -8.64
N PHE A 128 -15.01 -33.41 -9.44
CA PHE A 128 -15.44 -34.66 -10.06
C PHE A 128 -14.37 -35.24 -11.00
N SER A 129 -13.78 -34.39 -11.84
CA SER A 129 -12.71 -34.80 -12.78
C SER A 129 -11.49 -35.33 -12.03
N PHE A 130 -11.09 -34.68 -10.93
CA PHE A 130 -9.96 -35.11 -10.08
C PHE A 130 -10.24 -36.46 -9.42
N LYS A 131 -11.47 -36.69 -8.97
CA LYS A 131 -11.92 -37.97 -8.44
C LYS A 131 -11.88 -39.07 -9.50
N ALA A 132 -12.37 -38.77 -10.70
CA ALA A 132 -12.41 -39.70 -11.83
C ALA A 132 -11.01 -40.20 -12.25
N ILE A 133 -10.03 -39.30 -12.28
CA ILE A 133 -8.64 -39.62 -12.64
C ILE A 133 -7.81 -40.17 -11.46
N LYS A 134 -8.44 -40.36 -10.28
CA LYS A 134 -7.79 -40.79 -9.03
C LYS A 134 -6.67 -39.86 -8.56
N LEU A 135 -6.76 -38.57 -8.88
CA LEU A 135 -5.90 -37.53 -8.30
C LEU A 135 -6.53 -36.88 -7.06
N ALA A 136 -7.77 -37.23 -6.74
CA ALA A 136 -8.44 -36.67 -5.57
C ALA A 136 -7.81 -37.15 -4.26
N ASN A 137 -7.57 -36.21 -3.34
CA ASN A 137 -7.11 -36.52 -1.99
C ASN A 137 -8.30 -36.54 -1.02
N PRO A 138 -8.73 -37.69 -0.50
CA PRO A 138 -9.90 -37.76 0.40
C PRO A 138 -9.71 -37.03 1.74
N LYS A 139 -8.48 -36.64 2.09
CA LYS A 139 -8.17 -35.87 3.29
C LYS A 139 -8.40 -34.36 3.12
N GLU A 140 -8.56 -33.90 1.89
CA GLU A 140 -8.73 -32.48 1.56
C GLU A 140 -10.17 -32.19 1.13
N ALA A 141 -10.63 -30.96 1.36
CA ALA A 141 -11.99 -30.56 1.01
C ALA A 141 -12.22 -30.70 -0.52
N LEU A 142 -13.38 -31.28 -0.87
CA LEU A 142 -13.78 -31.60 -2.26
C LEU A 142 -12.81 -32.55 -3.01
N GLY A 143 -11.86 -33.18 -2.33
CA GLY A 143 -10.86 -34.02 -2.97
C GLY A 143 -9.83 -33.24 -3.80
N LEU A 144 -9.73 -31.92 -3.66
CA LEU A 144 -8.78 -31.10 -4.41
C LEU A 144 -7.40 -31.06 -3.72
N PRO A 145 -6.32 -30.68 -4.42
CA PRO A 145 -5.01 -30.48 -3.81
C PRO A 145 -5.07 -29.49 -2.65
N SER A 146 -4.17 -29.66 -1.68
CA SER A 146 -4.07 -28.77 -0.52
C SER A 146 -3.90 -27.31 -0.98
N GLY A 147 -4.79 -26.42 -0.52
CA GLY A 147 -4.78 -25.01 -0.89
C GLY A 147 -5.71 -24.63 -2.04
N SER A 148 -6.15 -25.58 -2.89
CA SER A 148 -7.05 -25.26 -4.01
C SER A 148 -8.42 -24.75 -3.54
N VAL A 149 -9.01 -25.33 -2.50
CA VAL A 149 -10.30 -24.83 -1.97
C VAL A 149 -10.17 -23.42 -1.40
N ARG A 150 -9.06 -23.11 -0.72
CA ARG A 150 -8.78 -21.76 -0.21
C ARG A 150 -8.63 -20.74 -1.34
N ALA A 151 -7.87 -21.08 -2.38
CA ALA A 151 -7.71 -20.22 -3.56
C ALA A 151 -9.05 -19.98 -4.27
N ILE A 152 -9.88 -21.02 -4.39
CA ILE A 152 -11.20 -20.95 -5.00
C ILE A 152 -12.13 -20.04 -4.19
N ILE A 153 -12.21 -20.20 -2.87
CA ILE A 153 -13.04 -19.33 -2.00
C ILE A 153 -12.58 -17.87 -2.09
N ALA A 154 -11.26 -17.64 -2.06
CA ALA A 154 -10.70 -16.31 -2.18
C ALA A 154 -11.05 -15.65 -3.54
N LEU A 155 -10.94 -16.41 -4.63
CA LEU A 155 -11.35 -15.96 -5.95
C LEU A 155 -12.86 -15.68 -6.01
N MET A 156 -13.70 -16.49 -5.37
CA MET A 156 -15.14 -16.26 -5.27
C MET A 156 -15.45 -14.94 -4.56
N LEU A 157 -14.82 -14.67 -3.41
CA LEU A 157 -15.00 -13.44 -2.66
C LEU A 157 -14.58 -12.21 -3.47
N LEU A 158 -13.45 -12.30 -4.19
CA LEU A 158 -12.97 -11.22 -5.05
C LEU A 158 -13.97 -10.92 -6.17
N VAL A 159 -14.47 -11.94 -6.85
CA VAL A 159 -15.44 -11.79 -7.94
C VAL A 159 -16.75 -11.19 -7.43
N VAL A 160 -17.31 -11.73 -6.34
CA VAL A 160 -18.54 -11.19 -5.73
C VAL A 160 -18.35 -9.73 -5.32
N PHE A 161 -17.24 -9.42 -4.65
CA PHE A 161 -16.92 -8.05 -4.23
C PHE A 161 -16.78 -7.11 -5.43
N SER A 162 -16.10 -7.54 -6.49
CA SER A 162 -15.90 -6.74 -7.71
C SER A 162 -17.24 -6.42 -8.39
N ILE A 163 -18.13 -7.41 -8.48
CA ILE A 163 -19.45 -7.21 -9.07
C ILE A 163 -20.31 -6.27 -8.21
N MET A 164 -20.31 -6.44 -6.87
CA MET A 164 -21.01 -5.54 -5.96
C MET A 164 -20.45 -4.11 -6.03
N SER A 165 -19.14 -3.96 -6.18
CA SER A 165 -18.46 -2.66 -6.31
C SER A 165 -18.88 -1.94 -7.59
N ILE A 166 -18.87 -2.63 -8.73
CA ILE A 166 -19.35 -2.09 -10.01
C ILE A 166 -20.82 -1.71 -9.91
N PHE A 167 -21.64 -2.53 -9.26
CA PHE A 167 -23.05 -2.23 -9.04
C PHE A 167 -23.25 -0.94 -8.23
N LEU A 168 -22.63 -0.84 -7.05
CA LEU A 168 -22.75 0.34 -6.19
C LEU A 168 -22.22 1.60 -6.89
N TYR A 169 -21.10 1.47 -7.60
CA TYR A 169 -20.57 2.58 -8.39
C TYR A 169 -21.56 3.02 -9.47
N ASN A 170 -22.12 2.10 -10.25
CA ASN A 170 -23.09 2.44 -11.30
C ASN A 170 -24.40 3.02 -10.73
N SER A 171 -24.83 2.58 -9.55
CA SER A 171 -26.01 3.14 -8.87
C SER A 171 -25.77 4.56 -8.35
N LEU A 172 -24.53 4.92 -8.02
CA LEU A 172 -24.19 6.26 -7.55
C LEU A 172 -23.68 7.17 -8.65
N SER A 173 -23.05 6.66 -9.71
CA SER A 173 -22.32 7.44 -10.71
C SER A 173 -23.23 8.26 -11.63
N VAL A 174 -24.53 7.99 -11.65
CA VAL A 174 -25.54 8.77 -12.38
C VAL A 174 -26.39 9.55 -11.37
N PRO A 175 -26.02 10.80 -11.05
CA PRO A 175 -26.85 11.65 -10.21
C PRO A 175 -28.18 11.96 -10.91
N PRO A 176 -29.30 12.00 -10.18
CA PRO A 176 -30.58 12.37 -10.75
C PRO A 176 -30.53 13.79 -11.29
N LEU A 177 -31.11 13.99 -12.47
CA LEU A 177 -31.32 15.33 -13.00
C LEU A 177 -32.33 16.05 -12.12
N ARG A 178 -31.98 17.24 -11.66
CA ARG A 178 -32.88 18.12 -10.92
C ARG A 178 -33.25 19.30 -11.81
N THR A 179 -34.50 19.73 -11.70
CA THR A 179 -35.00 20.91 -12.41
C THR A 179 -35.41 21.95 -11.37
N LEU A 180 -34.90 23.17 -11.53
CA LEU A 180 -35.35 24.34 -10.78
C LEU A 180 -36.04 25.29 -11.74
N GLU A 181 -37.20 25.79 -11.35
CA GLU A 181 -37.98 26.77 -12.09
C GLU A 181 -37.73 28.18 -11.52
N HIS A 182 -38.01 29.20 -12.32
CA HIS A 182 -37.92 30.61 -11.93
C HIS A 182 -36.52 31.08 -11.48
N VAL A 183 -35.44 30.49 -12.01
CA VAL A 183 -34.07 30.86 -11.64
C VAL A 183 -33.69 32.17 -12.35
N THR A 184 -33.29 33.19 -11.59
CA THR A 184 -32.82 34.47 -12.16
C THR A 184 -31.43 34.31 -12.80
N GLN A 185 -31.02 35.26 -13.67
CA GLN A 185 -29.69 35.21 -14.28
C GLN A 185 -28.56 35.22 -13.22
N SER A 186 -28.68 36.02 -12.16
CA SER A 186 -27.70 36.01 -11.06
C SER A 186 -27.69 34.68 -10.30
N GLY A 187 -28.85 34.03 -10.13
CA GLY A 187 -28.93 32.69 -9.52
C GLY A 187 -28.28 31.62 -10.39
N LEU A 188 -28.43 31.74 -11.71
CA LEU A 188 -27.77 30.85 -12.67
C LEU A 188 -26.24 30.98 -12.59
N ASP A 189 -25.73 32.20 -12.46
CA ASP A 189 -24.28 32.45 -12.38
C ASP A 189 -23.69 31.83 -11.10
N ASP A 190 -24.33 31.98 -9.93
CA ASP A 190 -23.91 31.32 -8.68
C ASP A 190 -24.04 29.78 -8.77
N MET A 191 -25.10 29.27 -9.39
CA MET A 191 -25.27 27.82 -9.61
C MET A 191 -24.18 27.24 -10.53
N SER A 192 -23.81 27.95 -11.60
CA SER A 192 -22.80 27.49 -12.56
C SER A 192 -21.42 27.28 -11.93
N ALA A 193 -21.14 27.93 -10.81
CA ALA A 193 -19.91 27.74 -10.04
C ALA A 193 -19.90 26.43 -9.22
N ARG A 194 -21.05 25.78 -9.02
CA ARG A 194 -21.21 24.64 -8.09
C ARG A 194 -21.77 23.37 -8.73
N VAL A 195 -22.56 23.49 -9.80
CA VAL A 195 -23.24 22.36 -10.43
C VAL A 195 -23.10 22.39 -11.95
N MET A 196 -23.20 21.22 -12.59
CA MET A 196 -23.17 21.11 -14.05
C MET A 196 -24.58 21.40 -14.59
N ILE A 197 -24.75 22.52 -15.29
CA ILE A 197 -26.01 22.87 -15.95
C ILE A 197 -26.10 22.10 -17.27
N ILE A 198 -27.09 21.22 -17.40
CA ILE A 198 -27.30 20.41 -18.61
C ILE A 198 -28.20 21.14 -19.60
N ARG A 199 -29.23 21.83 -19.10
CA ARG A 199 -30.19 22.57 -19.93
C ARG A 199 -30.64 23.85 -19.24
N LYS A 200 -30.64 24.94 -20.00
CA LYS A 200 -31.22 26.24 -19.63
C LYS A 200 -32.35 26.55 -20.60
N GLN A 201 -33.57 26.74 -20.10
CA GLN A 201 -34.73 27.11 -20.91
C GLN A 201 -35.34 28.40 -20.36
N PRO A 202 -35.42 29.49 -21.16
CA PRO A 202 -36.09 30.71 -20.72
C PRO A 202 -37.59 30.44 -20.54
N GLU A 203 -38.14 30.96 -19.45
CA GLU A 203 -39.57 30.90 -19.20
C GLU A 203 -40.28 32.10 -19.85
N PRO A 204 -41.49 31.92 -20.39
CA PRO A 204 -42.25 33.02 -20.97
C PRO A 204 -42.59 34.04 -19.88
N ALA A 205 -42.28 35.32 -20.13
CA ALA A 205 -42.60 36.40 -19.21
C ALA A 205 -44.12 36.47 -18.99
N PRO A 206 -44.60 36.60 -17.73
CA PRO A 206 -46.03 36.76 -17.48
C PRO A 206 -46.53 38.02 -18.20
N ALA A 207 -47.66 37.89 -18.92
CA ALA A 207 -48.20 38.92 -19.82
C ALA A 207 -48.48 40.28 -19.15
N SER A 208 -48.46 40.34 -17.82
CA SER A 208 -48.73 41.55 -17.01
C SER A 208 -47.48 42.28 -16.51
N ALA A 209 -46.27 41.79 -16.76
CA ALA A 209 -45.04 42.34 -16.18
C ALA A 209 -44.06 42.89 -17.24
N ALA A 210 -44.39 44.05 -17.82
CA ALA A 210 -43.46 44.79 -18.65
C ALA A 210 -42.26 45.24 -17.80
N GLY A 211 -41.08 44.65 -18.03
CA GLY A 211 -39.84 44.96 -17.32
C GLY A 211 -39.43 43.98 -16.22
N ALA A 212 -40.14 42.86 -16.02
CA ALA A 212 -39.66 41.80 -15.13
C ALA A 212 -38.36 41.17 -15.66
N ALA A 213 -37.42 40.87 -14.75
CA ALA A 213 -36.18 40.19 -15.10
C ALA A 213 -36.46 38.81 -15.69
N ALA A 214 -35.68 38.42 -16.71
CA ALA A 214 -35.80 37.10 -17.31
C ALA A 214 -35.48 36.01 -16.28
N VAL A 215 -36.35 34.99 -16.23
CA VAL A 215 -36.17 33.79 -15.40
C VAL A 215 -36.07 32.55 -16.28
N TYR A 216 -35.41 31.53 -15.75
CA TYR A 216 -35.07 30.31 -16.47
C TYR A 216 -35.50 29.06 -15.70
N THR A 217 -36.01 28.08 -16.43
CA THR A 217 -36.04 26.70 -15.97
C THR A 217 -34.68 26.07 -16.25
N VAL A 218 -34.02 25.59 -15.20
CA VAL A 218 -32.66 25.04 -15.25
C VAL A 218 -32.69 23.57 -14.87
N THR A 219 -32.28 22.70 -15.79
CA THR A 219 -31.99 21.30 -15.47
C THR A 219 -30.50 21.15 -15.25
N PHE A 220 -30.12 20.71 -14.05
CA PHE A 220 -28.73 20.55 -13.63
C PHE A 220 -28.49 19.18 -13.02
N GLN A 221 -27.21 18.86 -12.93
CA GLN A 221 -26.71 17.65 -12.30
C GLN A 221 -25.69 18.08 -11.22
N GLU A 222 -25.95 17.66 -9.98
CA GLU A 222 -25.02 17.91 -8.87
C GLU A 222 -23.69 17.19 -9.14
N ALA A 223 -22.57 17.87 -8.85
CA ALA A 223 -21.27 17.24 -8.95
C ALA A 223 -21.22 16.03 -8.01
N ASN A 224 -20.88 14.87 -8.56
CA ASN A 224 -21.11 13.59 -7.91
C ASN A 224 -19.99 13.24 -6.91
N GLY A 225 -19.75 14.13 -5.93
CA GLY A 225 -18.75 13.95 -4.89
C GLY A 225 -18.85 12.58 -4.19
N PRO A 226 -20.05 12.17 -3.72
CA PRO A 226 -20.22 10.88 -3.05
C PRO A 226 -19.88 9.65 -3.92
N ALA A 227 -20.22 9.68 -5.21
CA ALA A 227 -19.91 8.57 -6.12
C ALA A 227 -18.41 8.47 -6.40
N GLY A 228 -17.74 9.61 -6.57
CA GLY A 228 -16.29 9.67 -6.74
C GLY A 228 -15.55 9.18 -5.50
N ASP A 229 -16.01 9.54 -4.31
CA ASP A 229 -15.40 9.10 -3.05
C ASP A 229 -15.68 7.62 -2.76
N LEU A 230 -16.88 7.13 -3.08
CA LEU A 230 -17.15 5.68 -3.04
C LEU A 230 -16.23 4.93 -4.01
N ALA A 231 -16.04 5.41 -5.24
CA ALA A 231 -15.17 4.75 -6.22
C ALA A 231 -13.74 4.61 -5.71
N LYS A 232 -13.19 5.67 -5.11
CA LYS A 232 -11.87 5.62 -4.46
C LYS A 232 -11.85 4.59 -3.35
N GLN A 233 -12.87 4.57 -2.49
CA GLN A 233 -12.96 3.61 -1.40
C GLN A 233 -13.09 2.17 -1.90
N LEU A 234 -13.86 1.92 -2.95
CA LEU A 234 -14.00 0.59 -3.58
C LEU A 234 -12.67 0.11 -4.16
N ILE A 235 -11.90 0.98 -4.82
CA ILE A 235 -10.57 0.64 -5.35
C ILE A 235 -9.61 0.28 -4.21
N VAL A 236 -9.62 1.05 -3.12
CA VAL A 236 -8.80 0.76 -1.93
C VAL A 236 -9.21 -0.58 -1.28
N MET A 237 -10.52 -0.83 -1.14
CA MET A 237 -11.03 -2.10 -0.61
C MET A 237 -10.69 -3.28 -1.53
N LEU A 238 -10.71 -3.10 -2.85
CA LEU A 238 -10.27 -4.13 -3.79
C LEU A 238 -8.78 -4.42 -3.64
N GLY A 239 -7.96 -3.38 -3.55
CA GLY A 239 -6.51 -3.52 -3.33
C GLY A 239 -6.19 -4.28 -2.04
N THR A 240 -6.84 -3.91 -0.93
CA THR A 240 -6.65 -4.59 0.37
C THR A 240 -7.12 -6.04 0.33
N LEU A 241 -8.26 -6.34 -0.30
CA LEU A 241 -8.74 -7.71 -0.45
C LEU A 241 -7.78 -8.56 -1.28
N VAL A 242 -7.29 -8.04 -2.41
CA VAL A 242 -6.32 -8.74 -3.27
C VAL A 242 -5.02 -9.02 -2.53
N THR A 243 -4.50 -8.03 -1.81
CA THR A 243 -3.28 -8.18 -0.99
C THR A 243 -3.49 -9.22 0.11
N ALA A 244 -4.60 -9.16 0.84
CA ALA A 244 -4.92 -10.14 1.88
C ALA A 244 -5.02 -11.57 1.32
N VAL A 245 -5.65 -11.75 0.17
CA VAL A 245 -5.74 -13.04 -0.53
C VAL A 245 -4.36 -13.54 -0.95
N ALA A 246 -3.51 -12.67 -1.51
CA ALA A 246 -2.15 -13.01 -1.89
C ALA A 246 -1.31 -13.42 -0.67
N SER A 247 -1.33 -12.61 0.39
CA SER A 247 -0.63 -12.90 1.65
C SER A 247 -1.11 -14.20 2.29
N PHE A 248 -2.42 -14.47 2.27
CA PHE A 248 -2.96 -15.72 2.80
C PHE A 248 -2.50 -16.94 1.99
N TYR A 249 -2.50 -16.84 0.66
CA TYR A 249 -2.10 -17.93 -0.22
C TYR A 249 -0.59 -18.23 -0.15
N PHE A 250 0.24 -17.20 -0.26
CA PHE A 250 1.70 -17.35 -0.19
C PHE A 250 2.18 -17.63 1.25
N GLY A 251 1.57 -17.00 2.26
CA GLY A 251 1.87 -17.24 3.66
C GLY A 251 1.58 -18.68 4.11
N ALA A 252 0.44 -19.26 3.70
CA ALA A 252 0.13 -20.65 4.03
C ALA A 252 1.13 -21.65 3.43
N SER A 253 1.67 -21.35 2.24
CA SER A 253 2.67 -22.20 1.56
C SER A 253 4.03 -22.16 2.28
N ASN A 254 4.39 -20.98 2.82
CA ASN A 254 5.61 -20.80 3.60
C ASN A 254 5.54 -21.56 4.93
N VAL A 255 4.41 -21.53 5.63
CA VAL A 255 4.23 -22.27 6.90
C VAL A 255 4.37 -23.77 6.70
N VAL A 256 3.75 -24.34 5.65
CA VAL A 256 3.87 -25.78 5.33
C VAL A 256 5.32 -26.16 5.00
N SER A 257 6.02 -25.30 4.24
CA SER A 257 7.43 -25.52 3.90
C SER A 257 8.33 -25.47 5.13
N ALA A 258 8.10 -24.51 6.05
CA ALA A 258 8.81 -24.40 7.31
C ALA A 258 8.55 -25.60 8.23
N GLN A 259 7.31 -26.07 8.35
CA GLN A 259 6.97 -27.26 9.11
C GLN A 259 7.67 -28.51 8.56
N LYS A 260 7.76 -28.64 7.23
CA LYS A 260 8.47 -29.76 6.58
C LYS A 260 9.98 -29.71 6.83
N ALA A 261 10.58 -28.52 6.76
CA ALA A 261 12.00 -28.34 7.08
C ALA A 261 12.29 -28.67 8.55
N LEU A 262 11.44 -28.21 9.49
CA LEU A 262 11.56 -28.51 10.91
C LEU A 262 11.43 -30.01 11.21
N ALA A 263 10.49 -30.70 10.53
CA ALA A 263 10.34 -32.14 10.65
C ALA A 263 11.56 -32.90 10.12
N GLY A 264 12.14 -32.45 9.00
CA GLY A 264 13.39 -32.99 8.45
C GLY A 264 14.56 -32.85 9.42
N ALA A 265 14.77 -31.64 9.96
CA ALA A 265 15.82 -31.37 10.95
C ALA A 265 15.67 -32.23 12.22
N ARG A 266 14.44 -32.43 12.70
CA ARG A 266 14.17 -33.33 13.84
C ARG A 266 14.49 -34.80 13.52
N ALA A 267 14.18 -35.26 12.31
CA ALA A 267 14.51 -36.62 11.89
C ALA A 267 16.03 -36.83 11.78
N GLU A 268 16.77 -35.85 11.26
CA GLU A 268 18.24 -35.88 11.20
C GLU A 268 18.87 -35.86 12.60
N ALA A 269 18.39 -35.01 13.50
CA ALA A 269 18.85 -34.95 14.89
C ALA A 269 18.64 -36.28 15.64
N ASN A 270 17.53 -36.97 15.37
CA ASN A 270 17.25 -38.28 15.97
C ASN A 270 18.11 -39.40 15.37
N ASN A 271 18.46 -39.33 14.09
CA ASN A 271 19.32 -40.34 13.43
C ASN A 271 20.81 -40.14 13.75
N GLY A 272 21.27 -38.90 13.95
CA GLY A 272 22.66 -38.59 14.29
C GLY A 272 23.12 -39.13 15.66
N LYS A 273 22.18 -39.52 16.53
CA LYS A 273 22.49 -40.02 17.88
C LYS A 273 22.76 -41.53 17.96
N MET A 274 22.63 -42.29 16.86
CA MET A 274 22.92 -43.74 16.81
C MET A 274 24.29 -44.10 16.22
N GLY A 275 25.12 -43.13 15.82
CA GLY A 275 26.40 -43.37 15.14
C GLY A 275 27.65 -43.51 16.03
N GLY A 276 27.53 -43.40 17.35
CA GLY A 276 28.67 -43.49 18.29
C GLY A 276 28.95 -44.93 18.73
N ASN A 277 29.96 -45.55 18.12
CA ASN A 277 30.46 -46.88 18.45
C ASN A 277 31.36 -46.87 19.70
N GLY A 278 31.13 -47.80 20.62
CA GLY A 278 32.19 -48.39 21.46
C GLY A 278 32.01 -48.34 22.97
N GLY A 279 31.88 -49.53 23.59
CA GLY A 279 32.54 -49.84 24.86
C GLY A 279 31.67 -50.15 26.09
N ASP A 280 31.40 -51.44 26.25
CA ASP A 280 31.43 -52.24 27.51
C ASP A 280 30.53 -51.98 28.73
N ASP A 281 30.25 -53.13 29.35
CA ASP A 281 29.84 -53.40 30.74
C ASP A 281 28.40 -53.12 31.20
N GLY A 282 27.60 -54.20 31.13
CA GLY A 282 27.28 -54.96 32.34
C GLY A 282 26.38 -54.30 33.40
N GLY A 283 25.16 -54.82 33.50
CA GLY A 283 24.55 -55.10 34.82
C GLY A 283 23.40 -54.20 35.26
N GLY A 284 22.21 -54.80 35.25
CA GLY A 284 21.33 -54.80 36.42
C GLY A 284 20.39 -53.61 36.66
N GLY A 285 19.09 -53.92 36.68
CA GLY A 285 18.23 -53.41 37.75
C GLY A 285 17.24 -52.29 37.39
N GLY A 286 15.99 -52.68 37.18
CA GLY A 286 14.89 -52.22 38.04
C GLY A 286 14.39 -50.78 37.91
N GLY A 287 13.17 -50.66 37.37
CA GLY A 287 12.10 -49.96 38.08
C GLY A 287 11.86 -48.49 37.75
N GLY A 288 10.57 -48.16 37.55
CA GLY A 288 10.04 -46.84 37.87
C GLY A 288 9.72 -45.95 36.68
N SER A 289 8.58 -46.21 36.04
CA SER A 289 7.85 -45.18 35.30
C SER A 289 6.93 -44.43 36.28
N PRO A 290 6.99 -43.09 36.32
CA PRO A 290 5.78 -42.28 36.28
C PRO A 290 5.93 -41.24 35.16
N GLY A 291 4.91 -40.97 34.35
CA GLY A 291 3.62 -40.48 34.81
C GLY A 291 3.48 -39.08 34.23
N GLY A 292 2.63 -38.95 33.21
CA GLY A 292 2.52 -37.78 32.36
C GLY A 292 1.98 -36.53 33.06
N ALA A 293 2.25 -35.39 32.42
CA ALA A 293 1.48 -34.17 32.55
C ALA A 293 1.67 -33.36 31.25
N GLU A 294 0.83 -33.65 30.26
CA GLU A 294 0.55 -32.76 29.13
C GLU A 294 -0.12 -31.48 29.68
N ALA A 295 0.57 -30.36 29.58
CA ALA A 295 -0.02 -29.04 29.78
C ALA A 295 -0.36 -28.45 28.39
N SER A 296 -1.56 -28.76 27.90
CA SER A 296 -2.19 -28.12 26.75
C SER A 296 -2.85 -26.81 27.18
N GLY A 297 -2.05 -25.75 27.31
CA GLY A 297 -2.54 -24.39 27.51
C GLY A 297 -2.65 -23.64 26.18
N THR A 298 -3.82 -23.69 25.55
CA THR A 298 -4.16 -22.86 24.38
C THR A 298 -4.49 -21.44 24.86
N PRO A 299 -3.76 -20.37 24.48
CA PRO A 299 -4.22 -19.02 24.75
C PRO A 299 -5.36 -18.68 23.80
N SER A 300 -6.53 -18.42 24.39
CA SER A 300 -7.73 -17.93 23.73
C SER A 300 -7.49 -16.47 23.33
N ASN A 301 -7.02 -16.24 22.09
CA ASN A 301 -7.00 -14.91 21.48
C ASN A 301 -8.44 -14.49 21.16
N LEU A 302 -9.07 -13.83 22.11
CA LEU A 302 -10.32 -13.11 21.92
C LEU A 302 -10.03 -11.83 21.13
N LEU A 303 -10.34 -11.84 19.84
CA LEU A 303 -10.33 -10.68 18.94
C LEU A 303 -11.23 -9.56 19.53
N LYS A 304 -10.62 -8.52 20.12
CA LYS A 304 -11.24 -7.20 20.21
C LYS A 304 -10.88 -6.45 18.93
N LEU A 305 -11.70 -6.62 17.89
CA LEU A 305 -11.60 -5.84 16.66
C LEU A 305 -12.35 -4.51 16.85
N THR A 306 -11.66 -3.55 17.47
CA THR A 306 -11.99 -2.12 17.37
C THR A 306 -10.70 -1.38 17.10
N ALA A 307 -10.36 -1.19 15.83
CA ALA A 307 -9.38 -0.19 15.41
C ALA A 307 -9.69 0.28 13.99
N PHE A 308 -9.84 1.59 13.86
CA PHE A 308 -9.88 2.36 12.63
C PHE A 308 -8.79 1.92 11.66
N HIS A 309 -9.13 1.78 10.37
CA HIS A 309 -8.15 1.52 9.31
C HIS A 309 -7.30 2.78 9.08
N ALA A 310 -6.09 2.78 9.60
CA ALA A 310 -5.01 3.59 9.05
C ALA A 310 -4.51 2.89 7.78
N ASP A 311 -4.34 3.64 6.69
CA ASP A 311 -3.54 3.19 5.56
C ASP A 311 -2.18 2.76 6.10
N VAL A 312 -1.90 1.46 6.07
CA VAL A 312 -0.63 0.92 6.56
C VAL A 312 0.44 1.39 5.60
N LEU A 313 1.15 2.46 6.00
CA LEU A 313 2.40 2.88 5.39
C LEU A 313 3.28 1.63 5.27
N THR A 314 3.60 1.23 4.05
CA THR A 314 4.63 0.21 3.80
C THR A 314 5.98 0.84 4.11
N ILE A 315 6.36 0.81 5.37
CA ILE A 315 7.65 1.33 5.82
C ILE A 315 8.71 0.30 5.40
N PRO A 316 9.81 0.71 4.74
CA PRO A 316 10.92 -0.19 4.43
C PRO A 316 11.36 -0.98 5.66
N GLU A 317 11.73 -2.25 5.48
CA GLU A 317 12.12 -3.16 6.58
C GLU A 317 13.30 -2.63 7.42
N ARG A 318 14.07 -1.66 6.92
CA ARG A 318 15.18 -1.03 7.63
C ARG A 318 15.26 0.46 7.30
N ILE A 319 15.22 1.31 8.32
CA ILE A 319 15.51 2.75 8.24
C ILE A 319 16.60 3.04 9.25
N ASN A 320 17.65 3.77 8.85
CA ASN A 320 18.73 4.12 9.76
C ASN A 320 18.19 4.88 10.99
N ARG A 321 18.65 4.51 12.20
CA ARG A 321 18.25 5.14 13.46
C ARG A 321 18.48 6.65 13.50
N ALA A 322 19.41 7.18 12.71
CA ALA A 322 19.63 8.63 12.59
C ALA A 322 18.42 9.39 12.02
N PHE A 323 17.46 8.67 11.43
CA PHE A 323 16.25 9.22 10.84
C PHE A 323 15.00 9.04 11.73
N LEU A 324 15.10 8.34 12.86
CA LEU A 324 13.92 7.98 13.64
C LEU A 324 13.75 8.88 14.87
N GLY A 325 12.50 9.17 15.20
CA GLY A 325 12.13 9.87 16.43
C GLY A 325 12.41 11.38 16.40
N HIS A 326 12.81 11.93 17.53
CA HIS A 326 13.00 13.36 17.73
C HIS A 326 14.45 13.76 17.41
N GLY A 327 14.65 14.67 16.47
CA GLY A 327 15.97 15.05 15.99
C GLY A 327 16.17 16.56 15.81
N MET A 328 17.38 16.93 15.43
CA MET A 328 17.84 18.31 15.28
C MET A 328 18.63 18.49 13.98
N PHE A 329 18.40 19.60 13.29
CA PHE A 329 19.09 19.98 12.06
C PHE A 329 20.09 21.10 12.33
N LEU A 330 21.32 20.97 11.81
CA LEU A 330 22.37 21.98 11.92
C LEU A 330 22.64 22.62 10.57
N GLU A 331 22.63 23.95 10.52
CA GLU A 331 22.98 24.76 9.34
C GLU A 331 24.16 25.69 9.70
N TYR A 332 24.94 26.10 8.69
CA TYR A 332 26.08 27.01 8.75
C TYR A 332 27.36 26.43 9.37
N GLY A 333 27.39 25.11 9.55
CA GLY A 333 28.58 24.35 9.95
C GLY A 333 28.73 24.17 11.47
N PRO A 334 29.34 23.06 11.92
CA PRO A 334 29.37 22.70 13.34
C PRO A 334 30.02 23.72 14.26
N LEU A 335 31.11 24.38 13.84
CA LEU A 335 31.84 25.32 14.70
C LEU A 335 30.96 26.44 15.24
N ARG A 336 30.17 27.07 14.36
CA ARG A 336 29.32 28.19 14.77
C ARG A 336 28.18 27.73 15.68
N THR A 337 27.63 26.54 15.42
CA THR A 337 26.66 25.91 16.33
C THR A 337 27.30 25.65 17.69
N LEU A 338 28.50 25.06 17.73
CA LEU A 338 29.22 24.78 18.97
C LEU A 338 29.51 26.07 19.76
N ASP A 339 29.90 27.15 19.09
CA ASP A 339 30.07 28.47 19.70
C ASP A 339 28.76 28.99 20.31
N ARG A 340 27.63 28.83 19.61
CA ARG A 340 26.31 29.23 20.13
C ARG A 340 25.94 28.49 21.42
N TYR A 341 26.32 27.22 21.56
CA TYR A 341 26.04 26.41 22.75
C TYR A 341 27.13 26.49 23.83
N ALA A 342 28.19 27.27 23.62
CA ALA A 342 29.33 27.34 24.56
C ALA A 342 28.93 27.73 25.99
N THR A 343 27.84 28.49 26.15
CA THR A 343 27.33 28.95 27.45
C THR A 343 26.16 28.14 27.99
N TYR A 344 25.72 27.10 27.28
CA TYR A 344 24.54 26.33 27.65
C TYR A 344 24.73 25.61 29.00
N GLY A 345 23.78 25.79 29.93
CA GLY A 345 23.88 25.23 31.27
C GLY A 345 24.93 25.92 32.17
N GLY A 346 25.34 27.16 31.84
CA GLY A 346 26.18 28.02 32.67
C GLY A 346 27.69 27.84 32.47
N GLY A 347 28.45 28.90 32.76
CA GLY A 347 29.87 29.01 32.42
C GLY A 347 30.09 29.27 30.93
N THR A 348 31.34 29.40 30.49
CA THR A 348 31.69 29.57 29.06
C THR A 348 32.69 28.49 28.67
N ALA A 349 32.29 27.57 27.80
CA ALA A 349 33.18 26.59 27.19
C ALA A 349 34.19 27.29 26.26
N THR A 350 35.46 26.97 26.43
CA THR A 350 36.57 27.60 25.71
C THR A 350 37.20 26.66 24.69
N THR A 351 37.18 25.36 24.94
CA THR A 351 37.70 24.35 24.00
C THR A 351 36.59 23.78 23.12
N LEU A 352 36.97 23.15 22.00
CA LEU A 352 36.02 22.53 21.08
C LEU A 352 35.30 21.33 21.73
N GLU A 353 36.04 20.54 22.51
CA GLU A 353 35.51 19.41 23.30
C GLU A 353 34.47 19.89 24.32
N GLU A 354 34.77 20.95 25.08
CA GLU A 354 33.84 21.55 26.04
C GLU A 354 32.58 22.06 25.32
N LYS A 355 32.72 22.73 24.18
CA LYS A 355 31.58 23.22 23.40
C LYS A 355 30.72 22.08 22.86
N ALA A 356 31.35 21.00 22.37
CA ALA A 356 30.65 19.79 21.92
C ALA A 356 29.90 19.12 23.06
N ALA A 357 30.50 19.03 24.25
CA ALA A 357 29.84 18.53 25.45
C ALA A 357 28.63 19.38 25.85
N ARG A 358 28.72 20.71 25.72
CA ARG A 358 27.60 21.65 25.99
C ARG A 358 26.46 21.47 24.99
N PHE A 359 26.79 21.32 23.71
CA PHE A 359 25.80 21.00 22.68
C PHE A 359 25.10 19.67 22.96
N VAL A 360 25.87 18.61 23.23
CA VAL A 360 25.34 17.28 23.58
C VAL A 360 24.43 17.35 24.80
N LYS A 361 24.82 18.11 25.83
CA LYS A 361 23.98 18.32 27.00
C LYS A 361 22.64 18.96 26.62
N ALA A 362 22.62 19.97 25.77
CA ALA A 362 21.38 20.58 25.29
C ALA A 362 20.51 19.57 24.52
N MET A 363 21.11 18.73 23.69
CA MET A 363 20.40 17.68 22.96
C MET A 363 19.79 16.65 23.92
N GLN A 364 20.51 16.24 24.96
CA GLN A 364 20.02 15.32 25.99
C GLN A 364 18.87 15.93 26.80
N ASP A 365 19.00 17.20 27.20
CA ASP A 365 17.96 17.92 27.94
C ASP A 365 16.67 18.05 27.10
N MET A 366 16.79 18.19 25.77
CA MET A 366 15.67 18.17 24.83
C MET A 366 15.19 16.78 24.42
N HIS A 367 15.83 15.71 24.89
CA HIS A 367 15.57 14.32 24.47
C HIS A 367 15.67 14.13 22.95
N ILE A 368 16.72 14.68 22.34
CA ILE A 368 17.06 14.52 20.93
C ILE A 368 17.76 13.17 20.72
N ALA A 369 17.19 12.34 19.85
CA ALA A 369 17.69 11.03 19.46
C ALA A 369 18.68 11.08 18.29
N SER A 370 18.58 12.10 17.43
CA SER A 370 19.47 12.26 16.27
C SER A 370 19.82 13.69 15.90
N VAL A 371 20.99 13.89 15.29
CA VAL A 371 21.45 15.20 14.80
C VAL A 371 21.89 15.10 13.35
N TRP A 372 21.35 15.96 12.49
CA TRP A 372 21.71 16.05 11.07
C TRP A 372 22.67 17.22 10.86
N ILE A 373 23.87 16.90 10.37
CA ILE A 373 25.00 17.83 10.32
C ILE A 373 25.24 18.27 8.88
N GLN A 374 25.20 19.58 8.62
CA GLN A 374 25.54 20.10 7.30
C GLN A 374 27.03 19.89 7.03
N LEU A 375 27.35 19.14 5.98
CA LEU A 375 28.72 18.81 5.63
C LEU A 375 29.29 19.78 4.59
N PHE A 376 28.44 20.22 3.66
CA PHE A 376 28.81 21.13 2.58
C PHE A 376 27.62 21.97 2.11
N THR A 377 27.95 23.05 1.41
CA THR A 377 27.03 23.93 0.70
C THR A 377 27.46 24.02 -0.76
N ALA A 378 26.70 24.77 -1.56
CA ALA A 378 27.15 25.23 -2.88
C ALA A 378 28.54 25.89 -2.86
N SER A 379 28.96 26.52 -1.75
CA SER A 379 30.27 27.17 -1.68
C SER A 379 31.41 26.24 -1.24
N GLY A 380 31.12 24.96 -0.97
CA GLY A 380 32.10 23.95 -0.55
C GLY A 380 31.88 23.46 0.88
N THR A 381 32.93 22.85 1.45
CA THR A 381 32.86 22.21 2.79
C THR A 381 32.73 23.24 3.91
N LEU A 382 31.98 22.92 4.97
CA LEU A 382 31.73 23.88 6.05
C LEU A 382 32.74 23.85 7.20
N ASP A 383 33.37 22.70 7.46
CA ASP A 383 34.32 22.57 8.58
C ASP A 383 35.72 23.13 8.23
N ASN A 384 36.07 23.18 6.93
CA ASN A 384 37.37 23.63 6.41
C ASN A 384 38.60 23.01 7.13
N GLY A 385 38.45 21.82 7.74
CA GLY A 385 39.51 21.13 8.46
C GLY A 385 39.74 21.61 9.89
N ASN A 386 38.90 22.52 10.42
CA ASN A 386 39.03 23.05 11.77
C ASN A 386 38.62 22.04 12.87
N GLY A 387 38.04 20.89 12.49
CA GLY A 387 37.79 19.78 13.40
C GLY A 387 36.45 19.83 14.13
N GLY A 388 35.62 20.86 13.89
CA GLY A 388 34.30 21.01 14.51
C GLY A 388 33.38 19.84 14.22
N THR A 389 33.33 19.38 12.96
CA THR A 389 32.52 18.20 12.61
C THR A 389 33.03 16.93 13.29
N ARG A 390 34.36 16.71 13.31
CA ARG A 390 34.95 15.52 13.92
C ARG A 390 34.65 15.46 15.42
N GLU A 391 34.84 16.58 16.13
CA GLU A 391 34.60 16.66 17.57
C GLU A 391 33.13 16.44 17.90
N LEU A 392 32.23 17.09 17.14
CA LEU A 392 30.79 16.93 17.33
C LEU A 392 30.34 15.48 17.10
N VAL A 393 30.78 14.83 16.02
CA VAL A 393 30.41 13.43 15.75
C VAL A 393 30.93 12.49 16.85
N ALA A 394 32.15 12.71 17.35
CA ALA A 394 32.69 11.94 18.45
C ALA A 394 31.85 12.09 19.73
N ALA A 395 31.51 13.33 20.09
CA ALA A 395 30.69 13.63 21.27
C ALA A 395 29.27 13.03 21.17
N LEU A 396 28.63 13.11 19.99
CA LEU A 396 27.32 12.51 19.74
C LEU A 396 27.35 10.99 19.89
N LYS A 397 28.38 10.32 19.33
CA LYS A 397 28.57 8.87 19.47
C LYS A 397 28.75 8.47 20.93
N GLN A 398 29.56 9.20 21.70
CA GLN A 398 29.77 8.96 23.13
C GLN A 398 28.46 9.09 23.93
N ALA A 399 27.58 10.02 23.52
CA ALA A 399 26.27 10.22 24.13
C ALA A 399 25.16 9.29 23.60
N ASN A 400 25.50 8.36 22.70
CA ASN A 400 24.54 7.51 21.98
C ASN A 400 23.43 8.30 21.25
N ILE A 401 23.76 9.48 20.74
CA ILE A 401 22.90 10.27 19.85
C ILE A 401 23.30 9.92 18.41
N ALA A 402 22.35 9.48 17.60
CA ALA A 402 22.62 9.13 16.22
C ALA A 402 22.95 10.38 15.38
N CYS A 403 23.69 10.22 14.30
CA CYS A 403 23.97 11.35 13.42
C CYS A 403 23.90 10.96 11.95
N ALA A 404 23.50 11.93 11.12
CA ALA A 404 23.50 11.84 9.67
C ALA A 404 24.14 13.09 9.09
N GLY A 405 24.71 12.97 7.90
CA GLY A 405 25.20 14.10 7.12
C GLY A 405 24.07 14.66 6.27
N TRP A 406 24.12 15.95 5.95
CA TRP A 406 23.30 16.50 4.88
C TRP A 406 24.08 17.56 4.11
N GLY A 407 23.59 17.91 2.92
CA GLY A 407 24.15 18.99 2.13
C GLY A 407 23.19 19.45 1.04
N TYR A 408 23.37 20.69 0.61
CA TYR A 408 22.70 21.21 -0.59
C TYR A 408 23.23 20.47 -1.81
N CYS A 409 22.34 19.76 -2.49
CA CYS A 409 22.67 19.02 -3.70
C CYS A 409 22.03 19.71 -4.90
N TYR A 410 22.81 19.87 -5.96
CA TYR A 410 22.42 20.48 -7.21
C TYR A 410 22.45 19.45 -8.31
N SER A 411 21.32 19.30 -9.03
CA SER A 411 21.23 18.33 -10.12
C SER A 411 22.38 18.44 -11.14
N GLN A 412 22.82 19.65 -11.49
CA GLN A 412 23.90 19.83 -12.47
C GLN A 412 25.30 19.53 -11.91
N ASN A 413 25.47 19.52 -10.58
CA ASN A 413 26.71 19.14 -9.90
C ASN A 413 26.63 17.75 -9.25
N ALA A 414 25.72 16.90 -9.75
CA ALA A 414 25.44 15.57 -9.22
C ALA A 414 26.68 14.74 -8.85
N ALA A 415 27.70 14.73 -9.72
CA ALA A 415 28.94 13.99 -9.48
C ALA A 415 29.72 14.59 -8.31
N THR A 416 29.93 15.91 -8.31
CA THR A 416 30.66 16.62 -7.26
C THR A 416 29.97 16.49 -5.91
N ASP A 417 28.66 16.64 -5.85
CA ASP A 417 27.90 16.57 -4.59
C ASP A 417 27.87 15.14 -4.03
N GLY A 418 27.71 14.14 -4.90
CA GLY A 418 27.82 12.74 -4.52
C GLY A 418 29.20 12.38 -3.98
N ASP A 419 30.27 12.85 -4.63
CA ASP A 419 31.65 12.64 -4.20
C ASP A 419 31.95 13.34 -2.85
N LEU A 420 31.47 14.58 -2.67
CA LEU A 420 31.61 15.32 -1.41
C LEU A 420 30.86 14.62 -0.27
N ALA A 421 29.61 14.21 -0.50
CA ALA A 421 28.82 13.48 0.49
C ALA A 421 29.56 12.21 0.94
N LYS A 422 30.04 11.41 -0.02
CA LYS A 422 30.81 10.19 0.23
C LYS A 422 32.11 10.48 1.00
N GLN A 423 32.91 11.44 0.52
CA GLN A 423 34.19 11.78 1.11
C GLN A 423 34.03 12.25 2.57
N LEU A 424 33.10 13.16 2.82
CA LEU A 424 32.91 13.77 4.14
C LEU A 424 32.26 12.79 5.13
N CYS A 425 31.26 12.01 4.68
CA CYS A 425 30.68 10.96 5.52
C CYS A 425 31.73 9.92 5.92
N ASN A 426 32.56 9.44 4.98
CA ASN A 426 33.66 8.53 5.29
C ASN A 426 34.69 9.16 6.24
N LYS A 427 35.06 10.43 6.00
CA LYS A 427 36.03 11.16 6.82
C LYS A 427 35.60 11.28 8.28
N TYR A 428 34.31 11.48 8.54
CA TYR A 428 33.77 11.67 9.90
C TYR A 428 33.14 10.40 10.48
N GLY A 429 33.07 9.31 9.71
CA GLY A 429 32.41 8.06 10.11
C GLY A 429 30.92 8.24 10.34
N ILE A 430 30.24 8.85 9.37
CA ILE A 430 28.79 9.02 9.33
C ILE A 430 28.24 8.08 8.26
N ASP A 431 27.27 7.23 8.63
CA ASP A 431 26.80 6.16 7.74
C ASP A 431 25.51 6.51 6.97
N ALA A 432 24.94 7.69 7.22
CA ALA A 432 23.65 8.12 6.71
C ALA A 432 23.71 9.53 6.13
N PHE A 433 22.95 9.78 5.05
CA PHE A 433 22.96 11.05 4.35
C PHE A 433 21.55 11.53 3.94
N ILE A 434 21.32 12.83 3.98
CA ILE A 434 20.12 13.50 3.48
C ILE A 434 20.52 14.46 2.35
N ALA A 435 20.00 14.22 1.16
CA ALA A 435 20.14 15.16 0.05
C ALA A 435 19.10 16.28 0.20
N ASP A 436 19.54 17.54 0.32
CA ASP A 436 18.65 18.69 0.32
C ASP A 436 18.59 19.31 -1.09
N VAL A 437 17.40 19.29 -1.67
CA VAL A 437 17.18 19.31 -3.13
C VAL A 437 16.10 20.36 -3.45
N GLU A 438 16.47 21.64 -3.56
CA GLU A 438 15.51 22.76 -3.60
C GLU A 438 15.37 23.43 -4.98
N PRO A 439 14.28 23.17 -5.74
CA PRO A 439 13.95 23.91 -6.95
C PRO A 439 13.94 25.42 -6.86
N GLY A 440 14.61 26.06 -7.81
CA GLY A 440 14.65 27.51 -7.94
C GLY A 440 15.60 28.20 -6.98
N ASN A 441 16.16 27.52 -5.98
CA ASN A 441 17.16 28.13 -5.12
C ASN A 441 18.47 28.34 -5.87
N PRO A 442 19.12 29.51 -5.71
CA PRO A 442 20.38 29.80 -6.39
C PRO A 442 21.50 28.95 -5.79
N VAL A 443 21.96 27.96 -6.54
CA VAL A 443 23.11 27.13 -6.20
C VAL A 443 24.26 27.54 -7.12
N HIS A 444 25.42 27.91 -6.55
CA HIS A 444 26.57 28.47 -7.28
C HIS A 444 26.25 29.73 -8.10
N GLY A 445 25.30 30.56 -7.64
CA GLY A 445 24.92 31.80 -8.33
C GLY A 445 24.06 31.57 -9.58
N GLN A 446 23.55 30.35 -9.78
CA GLN A 446 22.57 30.04 -10.83
C GLN A 446 21.33 29.40 -10.19
N PRO A 447 20.11 29.72 -10.64
CA PRO A 447 18.92 29.03 -10.16
C PRO A 447 19.01 27.56 -10.51
N ASP A 448 18.72 26.68 -9.56
CA ASP A 448 18.61 25.26 -9.86
C ASP A 448 17.38 24.99 -10.73
N GLN A 449 17.63 24.76 -12.02
CA GLN A 449 16.59 24.48 -13.01
C GLN A 449 16.12 23.01 -13.02
N TRP A 450 16.62 22.16 -12.11
CA TRP A 450 16.33 20.72 -11.96
C TRP A 450 16.08 19.97 -13.26
N GLN A 451 17.11 19.27 -13.72
CA GLN A 451 17.00 18.40 -14.87
C GLN A 451 16.82 16.94 -14.42
N THR A 452 15.83 16.24 -15.00
CA THR A 452 15.47 14.86 -14.64
C THR A 452 16.67 13.90 -14.68
N GLN A 453 17.48 13.93 -15.74
CA GLN A 453 18.59 12.97 -15.89
C GLN A 453 19.75 13.26 -14.93
N PRO A 454 20.25 14.50 -14.80
CA PRO A 454 21.24 14.83 -13.77
C PRO A 454 20.77 14.51 -12.34
N PHE A 455 19.49 14.76 -12.01
CA PHE A 455 18.93 14.35 -10.73
C PHE A 455 18.96 12.83 -10.51
N LYS A 456 18.56 12.04 -11.51
CA LYS A 456 18.66 10.57 -11.43
C LYS A 456 20.10 10.11 -11.23
N ASN A 457 21.07 10.77 -11.87
CA ASN A 457 22.48 10.46 -11.68
C ASN A 457 22.95 10.76 -10.24
N LEU A 458 22.52 11.89 -9.66
CA LEU A 458 22.78 12.22 -8.25
C LEU A 458 22.21 11.15 -7.33
N MET A 459 20.93 10.82 -7.46
CA MET A 459 20.26 9.84 -6.60
C MET A 459 20.88 8.44 -6.75
N ALA A 460 21.23 8.02 -7.96
CA ALA A 460 21.92 6.76 -8.20
C ALA A 460 23.30 6.73 -7.54
N SER A 461 24.07 7.82 -7.62
CA SER A 461 25.37 7.95 -6.97
C SER A 461 25.28 7.86 -5.45
N LEU A 462 24.37 8.64 -4.84
CA LEU A 462 24.13 8.62 -3.40
C LEU A 462 23.63 7.25 -2.92
N LYS A 463 22.67 6.66 -3.63
CA LYS A 463 22.14 5.32 -3.31
C LYS A 463 23.23 4.24 -3.40
N SER A 464 24.12 4.32 -4.38
CA SER A 464 25.25 3.38 -4.49
C SER A 464 26.23 3.50 -3.32
N THR A 465 26.30 4.68 -2.69
CA THR A 465 27.21 4.95 -1.57
C THR A 465 26.59 4.54 -0.23
N PHE A 466 25.34 4.93 0.02
CA PHE A 466 24.71 4.79 1.34
C PHE A 466 23.71 3.62 1.39
N GLY A 467 23.18 3.18 0.25
CA GLY A 467 21.99 2.32 0.20
C GLY A 467 20.71 3.10 0.52
N LYS A 468 19.55 2.52 0.17
CA LYS A 468 18.23 3.15 0.37
C LYS A 468 17.95 3.47 1.85
N ASP A 469 18.29 2.53 2.73
CA ASP A 469 17.96 2.57 4.16
C ASP A 469 18.74 3.65 4.93
N ASN A 470 19.85 4.14 4.35
CA ASN A 470 20.69 5.20 4.91
C ASN A 470 20.65 6.49 4.07
N LEU A 471 19.69 6.60 3.14
CA LEU A 471 19.52 7.77 2.29
C LEU A 471 18.12 8.38 2.46
N GLY A 472 18.09 9.68 2.72
CA GLY A 472 16.88 10.50 2.75
C GLY A 472 16.95 11.66 1.76
N MET A 473 15.81 12.32 1.55
CA MET A 473 15.76 13.54 0.75
C MET A 473 14.85 14.60 1.38
N SER A 474 15.29 15.85 1.35
CA SER A 474 14.59 17.04 1.85
C SER A 474 14.35 18.04 0.72
N THR A 475 13.21 18.72 0.76
CA THR A 475 12.87 19.88 -0.08
C THR A 475 11.60 20.56 0.45
N PHE A 476 10.95 21.39 -0.36
CA PHE A 476 9.72 22.14 -0.05
C PHE A 476 8.69 21.32 0.72
N GLY A 477 8.18 21.89 1.83
CA GLY A 477 7.26 21.20 2.71
C GLY A 477 5.84 21.04 2.16
N ASN A 478 5.31 22.04 1.45
CA ASN A 478 3.96 21.99 0.88
C ASN A 478 4.03 21.79 -0.63
N LEU A 479 3.53 20.65 -1.12
CA LEU A 479 3.54 20.34 -2.55
C LEU A 479 2.44 21.05 -3.34
N ASN A 480 1.42 21.57 -2.65
CA ASN A 480 0.36 22.35 -3.28
C ASN A 480 0.92 23.67 -3.79
N GLY A 481 1.17 23.75 -5.10
CA GLY A 481 1.79 24.91 -5.76
C GLY A 481 3.24 24.70 -6.22
N HIS A 482 3.83 23.54 -5.92
CA HIS A 482 5.21 23.19 -6.28
C HIS A 482 5.23 21.88 -7.13
N PRO A 483 4.77 21.94 -8.39
CA PRO A 483 4.74 20.75 -9.26
C PRO A 483 6.13 20.22 -9.60
N ASP A 484 7.14 21.08 -9.59
CA ASP A 484 8.56 20.77 -9.70
C ASP A 484 9.06 19.94 -8.51
N ALA A 485 8.80 20.38 -7.27
CA ALA A 485 9.12 19.62 -6.07
C ALA A 485 8.41 18.26 -6.05
N THR A 486 7.13 18.24 -6.46
CA THR A 486 6.35 17.00 -6.59
C THR A 486 6.99 16.02 -7.58
N ALA A 487 7.46 16.52 -8.73
CA ALA A 487 8.12 15.70 -9.74
C ALA A 487 9.43 15.09 -9.22
N ILE A 488 10.23 15.89 -8.50
CA ILE A 488 11.48 15.45 -7.88
C ILE A 488 11.24 14.35 -6.83
N TYR A 489 10.27 14.55 -5.93
CA TYR A 489 9.92 13.53 -4.95
C TYR A 489 9.53 12.20 -5.62
N ARG A 490 8.70 12.25 -6.67
CA ARG A 490 8.29 11.05 -7.41
C ARG A 490 9.47 10.34 -8.07
N LEU A 491 10.46 11.08 -8.55
CA LEU A 491 11.66 10.49 -9.15
C LEU A 491 12.54 9.76 -8.13
N ALA A 492 12.49 10.12 -6.85
CA ALA A 492 13.33 9.56 -5.79
C ALA A 492 12.66 8.46 -4.94
N ILE A 493 11.39 8.13 -5.16
CA ILE A 493 10.60 7.17 -4.34
C ILE A 493 11.34 5.85 -4.10
N ASP A 494 12.00 5.33 -5.13
CA ASP A 494 12.69 4.04 -5.09
C ASP A 494 14.13 4.12 -4.57
N ASP A 495 14.66 5.33 -4.41
CA ASP A 495 16.07 5.58 -4.08
C ASP A 495 16.28 5.94 -2.61
N VAL A 496 15.25 6.45 -1.92
CA VAL A 496 15.35 6.88 -0.52
C VAL A 496 14.41 6.12 0.41
N SER A 497 14.79 6.06 1.69
CA SER A 497 13.98 5.43 2.74
C SER A 497 12.87 6.34 3.28
N PHE A 498 13.03 7.67 3.21
CA PHE A 498 12.07 8.64 3.70
C PHE A 498 12.19 9.99 2.97
N PHE A 499 11.19 10.84 3.16
CA PHE A 499 11.24 12.25 2.77
C PHE A 499 11.12 13.18 3.99
N ALA A 500 11.87 14.28 3.96
CA ALA A 500 11.87 15.31 4.98
C ALA A 500 11.32 16.64 4.42
N PRO A 501 9.99 16.85 4.42
CA PRO A 501 9.41 18.14 4.06
C PRO A 501 9.93 19.24 4.99
N GLN A 502 10.34 20.36 4.40
CA GLN A 502 10.71 21.59 5.10
C GLN A 502 9.45 22.40 5.47
N ILE A 503 8.96 22.20 6.69
CA ILE A 503 7.72 22.78 7.21
C ILE A 503 8.03 24.09 7.93
N TYR A 504 8.30 25.14 7.15
CA TYR A 504 8.58 26.48 7.67
C TYR A 504 7.31 27.34 7.64
N TRP A 505 6.67 27.47 8.79
CA TRP A 505 5.36 28.08 8.90
C TRP A 505 5.38 29.62 8.89
N TYR A 506 6.43 30.27 9.41
CA TYR A 506 6.49 31.72 9.61
C TYR A 506 5.15 32.29 10.12
N LYS A 507 4.45 33.10 9.31
CA LYS A 507 3.17 33.73 9.68
C LYS A 507 1.96 32.78 9.64
N LYS A 508 2.14 31.50 9.30
CA LYS A 508 1.09 30.48 9.26
C LYS A 508 0.91 29.83 10.64
N THR A 509 -0.25 29.22 10.86
CA THR A 509 -0.49 28.42 12.08
C THR A 509 0.32 27.12 12.02
N PRO A 510 1.26 26.86 12.95
CA PRO A 510 2.20 25.74 12.88
C PRO A 510 1.54 24.37 12.71
N VAL A 511 0.54 24.07 13.55
CA VAL A 511 -0.15 22.77 13.55
C VAL A 511 -0.88 22.54 12.23
N ALA A 512 -1.68 23.51 11.79
CA ALA A 512 -2.45 23.41 10.56
C ALA A 512 -1.53 23.32 9.32
N TYR A 513 -0.43 24.07 9.32
CA TYR A 513 0.52 24.06 8.21
C TYR A 513 1.31 22.75 8.15
N ALA A 514 1.77 22.22 9.29
CA ALA A 514 2.42 20.93 9.34
C ALA A 514 1.53 19.80 8.81
N LYS A 515 0.24 19.81 9.21
CA LYS A 515 -0.75 18.87 8.68
C LYS A 515 -0.93 19.02 7.16
N LEU A 516 -1.08 20.25 6.68
CA LEU A 516 -1.19 20.54 5.24
C LEU A 516 0.01 19.99 4.46
N CYS A 517 1.23 20.21 4.96
CA CYS A 517 2.46 19.71 4.33
C CYS A 517 2.44 18.18 4.24
N VAL A 518 2.22 17.47 5.36
CA VAL A 518 2.15 16.00 5.40
C VAL A 518 1.04 15.46 4.47
N ASP A 519 -0.15 16.06 4.52
CA ASP A 519 -1.29 15.65 3.70
C ASP A 519 -1.00 15.87 2.20
N SER A 520 -0.29 16.94 1.82
CA SER A 520 0.06 17.23 0.42
C SER A 520 0.95 16.15 -0.21
N PHE A 521 1.82 15.50 0.57
CA PHE A 521 2.63 14.36 0.11
C PHE A 521 1.75 13.15 -0.20
N ARG A 522 0.82 12.82 0.71
CA ARG A 522 -0.10 11.70 0.53
C ARG A 522 -1.02 11.92 -0.67
N GLN A 523 -1.57 13.12 -0.81
CA GLN A 523 -2.38 13.52 -1.98
C GLN A 523 -1.61 13.44 -3.29
N SER A 524 -0.29 13.67 -3.25
CA SER A 524 0.60 13.57 -4.41
C SER A 524 1.00 12.13 -4.77
N GLY A 525 0.50 11.12 -4.04
CA GLY A 525 0.82 9.70 -4.24
C GLY A 525 2.17 9.28 -3.68
N ILE A 526 2.74 10.09 -2.78
CA ILE A 526 4.03 9.78 -2.14
C ILE A 526 3.77 8.96 -0.87
N GLY A 527 4.09 7.67 -0.94
CA GLY A 527 3.87 6.71 0.15
C GLY A 527 5.05 6.55 1.12
N ASN A 528 6.23 7.09 0.80
CA ASN A 528 7.41 6.95 1.66
C ASN A 528 7.14 7.54 3.07
N PRO A 529 7.81 7.01 4.11
CA PRO A 529 7.84 7.62 5.43
C PRO A 529 8.21 9.09 5.39
N ILE A 530 7.63 9.87 6.31
CA ILE A 530 7.86 11.31 6.41
C ILE A 530 8.55 11.64 7.75
N ILE A 531 9.57 12.48 7.68
CA ILE A 531 10.15 13.17 8.85
C ILE A 531 9.81 14.64 8.74
N ALA A 532 8.97 15.13 9.63
CA ALA A 532 8.59 16.54 9.63
C ALA A 532 9.80 17.40 10.04
N THR A 533 10.38 18.16 9.12
CA THR A 533 11.48 19.10 9.42
C THR A 533 10.89 20.48 9.65
N VAL A 534 10.70 20.84 10.92
CA VAL A 534 9.89 21.97 11.37
C VAL A 534 10.73 23.17 11.80
N GLN A 535 10.16 24.36 11.70
CA GLN A 535 10.84 25.61 12.03
C GLN A 535 11.06 25.80 13.55
N SER A 536 12.24 26.33 13.88
CA SER A 536 12.67 26.79 15.21
C SER A 536 13.63 27.99 15.09
N TYR A 537 13.40 28.84 14.09
CA TYR A 537 14.18 30.04 13.78
C TYR A 537 13.26 31.18 13.37
N TRP A 538 13.79 32.40 13.27
CA TRP A 538 13.03 33.61 12.92
C TRP A 538 13.77 34.62 12.03
N ASP A 539 15.02 34.38 11.65
CA ASP A 539 15.83 35.37 10.92
C ASP A 539 15.54 35.53 9.42
N ALA A 540 14.83 34.59 8.81
CA ALA A 540 14.55 34.71 7.37
C ALA A 540 13.47 35.75 7.01
N ASP A 541 12.71 36.28 7.97
CA ASP A 541 11.74 37.36 7.76
C ASP A 541 11.83 38.36 8.92
N SER A 542 12.35 39.56 8.66
CA SER A 542 12.49 40.62 9.69
C SER A 542 11.16 41.06 10.31
N SER A 543 10.03 40.76 9.66
CA SER A 543 8.69 41.02 10.20
C SER A 543 8.13 39.86 11.04
N PHE A 544 8.91 38.80 11.25
CA PHE A 544 8.59 37.65 12.07
C PHE A 544 9.51 37.62 13.30
N PRO A 545 9.13 38.26 14.42
CA PRO A 545 10.03 38.43 15.57
C PRO A 545 10.22 37.12 16.34
N GLN A 546 11.32 37.04 17.10
CA GLN A 546 11.66 35.91 17.98
C GLN A 546 10.48 35.45 18.85
N ALA A 547 9.78 36.37 19.52
CA ALA A 547 8.66 36.04 20.38
C ALA A 547 7.52 35.32 19.65
N SER A 548 7.28 35.64 18.37
CA SER A 548 6.29 34.95 17.54
C SER A 548 6.74 33.53 17.22
N ALA A 549 8.02 33.34 16.91
CA ALA A 549 8.59 32.01 16.67
C ALA A 549 8.51 31.14 17.94
N GLU A 550 8.85 31.70 19.10
CA GLU A 550 8.76 31.01 20.40
C GLU A 550 7.33 30.58 20.72
N ALA A 551 6.36 31.49 20.54
CA ALA A 551 4.94 31.19 20.72
C ALA A 551 4.47 30.07 19.79
N GLN A 552 4.94 30.07 18.55
CA GLN A 552 4.57 29.06 17.55
C GLN A 552 5.22 27.70 17.81
N VAL A 553 6.47 27.64 18.27
CA VAL A 553 7.09 26.39 18.74
C VAL A 553 6.27 25.80 19.89
N LYS A 554 5.92 26.62 20.89
CA LYS A 554 5.05 26.21 22.01
C LYS A 554 3.68 25.72 21.52
N GLN A 555 3.08 26.44 20.56
CA GLN A 555 1.81 26.04 19.93
C GLN A 555 1.91 24.70 19.20
N PHE A 556 2.98 24.46 18.45
CA PHE A 556 3.19 23.20 17.73
C PHE A 556 3.34 22.02 18.71
N ILE A 557 4.21 22.17 19.71
CA ILE A 557 4.48 21.13 20.73
C ILE A 557 3.19 20.73 21.47
N GLY A 558 2.37 21.72 21.85
CA GLY A 558 1.13 21.49 22.58
C GLY A 558 -0.05 21.04 21.70
N GLY A 559 -0.03 21.36 20.41
CA GLY A 559 -1.21 21.22 19.54
C GLY A 559 -1.09 20.19 18.43
N TYR A 560 0.11 19.73 18.05
CA TYR A 560 0.25 18.72 17.02
C TYR A 560 -0.16 17.34 17.56
N SER A 561 -1.07 16.66 16.87
CA SER A 561 -1.64 15.36 17.26
C SER A 561 -1.31 14.23 16.29
N ASP A 562 -0.90 14.57 15.06
CA ASP A 562 -0.80 13.62 13.94
C ASP A 562 0.55 12.88 13.93
N TRP A 563 1.11 12.59 15.10
CA TRP A 563 2.41 11.92 15.28
C TRP A 563 2.49 10.57 14.56
N GLY A 564 1.37 9.82 14.50
CA GLY A 564 1.30 8.54 13.80
C GLY A 564 1.41 8.63 12.27
N ASN A 565 1.45 9.83 11.69
CA ASN A 565 1.63 10.04 10.24
C ASN A 565 3.08 10.33 9.85
N ILE A 566 3.98 10.47 10.83
CA ILE A 566 5.40 10.75 10.67
C ILE A 566 6.24 9.75 11.45
N ILE A 567 7.41 9.37 10.93
CA ILE A 567 8.36 8.47 11.61
C ILE A 567 9.37 9.23 12.49
N GLY A 568 9.40 10.56 12.36
CA GLY A 568 10.26 11.43 13.13
C GLY A 568 9.92 12.91 12.95
N LEU A 569 10.49 13.73 13.81
CA LEU A 569 10.40 15.19 13.82
C LEU A 569 11.81 15.76 13.95
N ASN A 570 12.20 16.67 13.06
CA ASN A 570 13.45 17.42 13.16
C ASN A 570 13.21 18.91 13.34
N TRP A 571 13.97 19.54 14.23
CA TRP A 571 13.97 20.99 14.36
C TRP A 571 15.02 21.63 13.45
N TYR A 572 14.58 22.48 12.54
CA TYR A 572 15.42 23.36 11.75
C TYR A 572 15.43 24.76 12.39
N HIS A 573 16.53 25.34 12.84
CA HIS A 573 17.84 24.71 13.00
C HIS A 573 18.46 25.13 14.34
N ALA A 574 19.38 24.31 14.86
CA ALA A 574 20.01 24.54 16.18
C ALA A 574 20.90 25.79 16.25
N GLY A 575 21.13 26.44 15.10
CA GLY A 575 21.68 27.77 15.02
C GLY A 575 23.17 27.91 14.87
N HIS A 576 23.56 29.16 14.63
CA HIS A 576 24.93 29.62 14.54
C HIS A 576 25.16 30.95 15.29
N GLN A 577 24.11 31.75 15.52
CA GLN A 577 24.06 32.91 16.41
C GLN A 577 22.70 32.98 17.11
N ASN A 578 22.67 33.59 18.30
CA ASN A 578 21.43 33.93 19.03
C ASN A 578 21.37 35.45 19.19
N THR A 579 21.24 36.16 18.06
CA THR A 579 21.10 37.61 18.05
C THR A 579 19.73 37.98 17.49
N VAL A 580 19.27 39.19 17.76
CA VAL A 580 17.99 39.71 17.21
C VAL A 580 17.98 39.67 15.66
N GLY A 581 19.14 39.72 15.01
CA GLY A 581 19.30 39.71 13.55
C GLY A 581 19.76 38.38 12.92
N SER A 582 20.11 37.37 13.71
CA SER A 582 20.39 36.00 13.24
C SER A 582 19.89 35.04 14.30
N GLY A 583 18.74 34.47 13.99
CA GLY A 583 17.69 34.12 14.91
C GLY A 583 17.41 32.65 14.78
N ALA A 584 18.32 31.86 15.32
CA ALA A 584 18.12 30.43 15.45
C ALA A 584 17.53 30.07 16.81
N MET A 585 17.25 28.79 17.05
CA MET A 585 16.53 28.28 18.22
C MET A 585 16.91 28.97 19.54
N SER A 586 16.01 29.76 20.13
CA SER A 586 16.24 30.48 21.39
C SER A 586 16.26 29.54 22.59
N ASP A 587 16.75 30.02 23.74
CA ASP A 587 16.74 29.24 24.99
C ASP A 587 15.30 28.95 25.47
N ASP A 588 14.37 29.85 25.16
CA ASP A 588 12.94 29.71 25.39
C ASP A 588 12.34 28.57 24.54
N MET A 589 12.78 28.42 23.29
CA MET A 589 12.42 27.29 22.44
C MET A 589 13.01 25.98 22.94
N ILE A 590 14.29 25.96 23.33
CA ILE A 590 14.93 24.76 23.92
C ILE A 590 14.14 24.30 25.15
N THR A 591 13.80 25.23 26.05
CA THR A 591 13.02 24.95 27.26
C THR A 591 11.65 24.36 26.91
N ALA A 592 10.96 24.94 25.91
CA ALA A 592 9.67 24.41 25.45
C ALA A 592 9.78 23.01 24.84
N ILE A 593 10.81 22.75 24.02
CA ILE A 593 11.07 21.46 23.39
C ILE A 593 11.35 20.39 24.44
N ALA A 594 12.22 20.69 25.41
CA ALA A 594 12.52 19.79 26.54
C ALA A 594 11.26 19.44 27.34
N ALA A 595 10.43 20.45 27.67
CA ALA A 595 9.17 20.24 28.36
C ALA A 595 8.15 19.42 27.54
N GLY A 596 8.24 19.46 26.22
CA GLY A 596 7.33 18.78 25.30
C GLY A 596 7.43 17.26 25.29
N ARG A 597 8.52 16.68 25.82
CA ARG A 597 8.78 15.22 25.82
C ARG A 597 8.52 14.57 24.47
N LEU A 598 9.11 15.16 23.42
CA LEU A 598 8.86 14.77 22.04
C LEU A 598 9.40 13.38 21.70
N ASP A 599 10.29 12.84 22.51
CA ASP A 599 10.76 11.45 22.51
C ASP A 599 9.64 10.43 22.83
N GLN A 600 8.60 10.85 23.55
CA GLN A 600 7.51 9.99 24.01
C GLN A 600 6.29 10.01 23.08
N LYS A 601 6.34 10.78 21.98
CA LYS A 601 5.22 10.88 21.05
C LYS A 601 5.05 9.59 20.25
N PRO A 602 3.82 9.21 19.89
CA PRO A 602 3.55 7.96 19.18
C PRO A 602 3.87 8.12 17.69
N TYR A 603 5.15 8.27 17.34
CA TYR A 603 5.59 8.24 15.95
C TYR A 603 5.19 6.93 15.29
N ALA A 604 4.98 6.98 13.97
CA ALA A 604 4.85 5.76 13.18
C ALA A 604 6.09 4.90 13.39
N SER A 605 5.90 3.65 13.82
CA SER A 605 6.99 2.70 13.96
C SER A 605 7.32 2.09 12.61
N PRO A 606 8.60 2.00 12.20
CA PRO A 606 8.98 1.16 11.08
C PRO A 606 8.47 -0.26 11.32
N VAL A 607 7.91 -0.89 10.29
CA VAL A 607 7.51 -2.29 10.39
C VAL A 607 8.78 -3.09 10.71
N PRO A 608 8.84 -3.83 11.84
CA PRO A 608 10.03 -4.62 12.17
C PRO A 608 10.32 -5.59 11.04
N SER A 609 11.60 -5.74 10.68
CA SER A 609 11.98 -6.79 9.74
C SER A 609 11.55 -8.16 10.28
N GLU A 610 11.13 -9.08 9.41
CA GLU A 610 10.69 -10.44 9.81
C GLU A 610 11.74 -11.17 10.69
N THR A 611 13.02 -10.79 10.58
CA THR A 611 14.11 -11.39 11.34
C THR A 611 14.16 -10.93 12.81
N GLU A 612 13.81 -9.66 13.10
CA GLU A 612 13.75 -9.15 14.49
C GLU A 612 12.49 -9.67 15.20
N ALA A 613 11.37 -9.82 14.48
CA ALA A 613 10.14 -10.41 15.02
C ALA A 613 10.27 -11.92 15.37
N LEU A 614 11.29 -12.60 14.82
CA LEU A 614 11.60 -14.01 15.12
C LEU A 614 12.56 -14.17 16.31
N THR A 615 13.22 -13.09 16.75
CA THR A 615 14.21 -13.12 17.85
C THR A 615 13.73 -12.43 19.13
N ALA A 616 12.70 -11.59 19.05
CA ALA A 616 11.92 -11.09 20.18
C ALA A 616 10.78 -12.06 20.52
#